data_AF-A0A959IAA6-F1
#
_entry.id   AF-A0A959IAA6-F1
#
_cell.length_a   1.000
_cell.length_b   1.000
_cell.length_c   1.000
_cell.angle_alpha   90.00
_cell.angle_beta   90.00
_cell.angle_gamma   90.00
#
_symmetry.space_group_name_H-M   'P 1'
#
loop_
_entity.id
_entity.type
_entity.pdbx_description
1 polymer ?
#
loop_
_entity_poly.entity_id
_entity_poly.type
_entity_poly.pdbx_seq_one_letter_code
_entity_poly.pdbx_strand_id
1 'polypeptide(L)'
;VYRFSSKDSLVDFFASVQAGKEARHRYLRTEFVDYQCREQDFLEEAQYVQALLLPQGPYSLLAFRSTGGQIELINAHTIPLEVLGTSFQEDAKPELLPEPVILPAAAPREYLLRQYKHPLHMFPDTQQMRSLSEYVLAQQVPPPGRILPAVPGARYVHYRVPGIDSAFVAPISVWQNDRIDSPRQSLFSQATLNRFPFLKISEGLIYIPAGLHQVDSDLVIPADMEVRLEAGAQLDLRRGARFISRSPVFAYGTEEAPVKIFSGDRSGSVAVLQTDRESILSGVIFDNLTNFNERGWMVTGAVTFYEADVRFNRCRFQNNHCEDGLNVVRSQIELEFCTIANTPFDGLDSDFCRGEIRHCRFEATGNDGLDFSGSVVNVKDCHIVGSRDKGISVGEQSDIMLFDCRIEGVPIAMASKDRSMLMVYSVALQDCEQGFTAYQKKPEYGGGHIVVRSYSAERVERLYNISPGSSLQIDGRLVE
;
A
#
# COMPACT_ATOMS: atom_id res chain seq x y z
N VAL A 1 10.53 -11.08 23.37
CA VAL A 1 10.82 -10.88 21.94
C VAL A 1 11.48 -9.53 21.70
N TYR A 2 10.83 -8.41 22.05
CA TYR A 2 11.35 -7.04 21.92
C TYR A 2 12.83 -6.86 22.34
N ARG A 3 13.21 -7.31 23.55
CA ARG A 3 14.60 -7.27 24.04
C ARG A 3 15.57 -8.01 23.10
N PHE A 4 15.23 -9.24 22.73
CA PHE A 4 16.10 -10.12 21.93
C PHE A 4 16.13 -9.77 20.44
N SER A 5 15.19 -8.96 19.96
CA SER A 5 15.21 -8.37 18.62
C SER A 5 15.83 -6.97 18.59
N SER A 6 16.45 -6.52 19.69
CA SER A 6 17.23 -5.27 19.68
C SER A 6 18.59 -5.49 19.02
N LYS A 7 19.09 -4.44 18.36
CA LYS A 7 20.40 -4.44 17.71
C LYS A 7 21.50 -4.89 18.68
N ASP A 8 21.54 -4.34 19.89
CA ASP A 8 22.57 -4.66 20.89
C ASP A 8 22.50 -6.12 21.33
N SER A 9 21.28 -6.65 21.56
CA SER A 9 21.11 -8.06 21.94
C SER A 9 21.50 -9.02 20.81
N LEU A 10 21.27 -8.64 19.55
CA LEU A 10 21.68 -9.43 18.40
C LEU A 10 23.18 -9.38 18.17
N VAL A 11 23.81 -8.21 18.34
CA VAL A 11 25.26 -8.06 18.30
C VAL A 11 25.92 -8.93 19.38
N ASP A 12 25.43 -8.89 20.62
CA ASP A 12 25.92 -9.72 21.72
C ASP A 12 25.71 -11.22 21.44
N PHE A 13 24.55 -11.58 20.90
CA PHE A 13 24.25 -12.95 20.50
C PHE A 13 25.23 -13.43 19.42
N PHE A 14 25.45 -12.65 18.36
CA PHE A 14 26.37 -12.98 17.29
C PHE A 14 27.80 -13.13 17.79
N ALA A 15 28.25 -12.23 18.67
CA ALA A 15 29.54 -12.36 19.35
C ALA A 15 29.63 -13.68 20.15
N SER A 16 28.57 -14.06 20.86
CA SER A 16 28.53 -15.28 21.68
C SER A 16 28.61 -16.57 20.86
N VAL A 17 28.12 -16.56 19.62
CA VAL A 17 28.09 -17.74 18.74
C VAL A 17 29.15 -17.70 17.63
N GLN A 18 30.01 -16.67 17.60
CA GLN A 18 30.96 -16.40 16.52
C GLN A 18 31.80 -17.63 16.13
N ALA A 19 32.39 -18.31 17.11
CA ALA A 19 33.23 -19.49 16.86
C ALA A 19 32.47 -20.65 16.17
N GLY A 20 31.24 -20.91 16.62
CA GLY A 20 30.38 -21.93 16.02
C GLY A 20 29.87 -21.52 14.63
N LYS A 21 29.57 -20.23 14.45
CA LYS A 21 29.16 -19.64 13.17
C LYS A 21 30.29 -19.77 12.13
N GLU A 22 31.53 -19.43 12.48
CA GLU A 22 32.69 -19.57 11.59
C GLU A 22 32.96 -21.02 11.20
N ALA A 23 32.86 -21.95 12.16
CA ALA A 23 33.04 -23.38 11.87
C ALA A 23 32.00 -23.90 10.87
N ARG A 24 30.71 -23.54 11.04
CA ARG A 24 29.63 -23.90 10.11
C ARG A 24 29.77 -23.19 8.77
N HIS A 25 30.17 -21.93 8.76
CA HIS A 25 30.43 -21.18 7.53
C HIS A 25 31.54 -21.84 6.70
N ARG A 26 32.65 -22.26 7.33
CA ARG A 26 33.72 -23.03 6.65
C ARG A 26 33.22 -24.35 6.09
N TYR A 27 32.39 -25.09 6.84
CA TYR A 27 31.80 -26.34 6.39
C TYR A 27 30.87 -26.12 5.18
N LEU A 28 29.94 -25.17 5.24
CA LEU A 28 29.02 -24.91 4.13
C LEU A 28 29.76 -24.53 2.84
N ARG A 29 30.89 -23.81 2.94
CA ARG A 29 31.71 -23.44 1.78
C ARG A 29 32.52 -24.58 1.16
N THR A 30 32.54 -25.78 1.77
CA THR A 30 33.11 -26.97 1.10
C THR A 30 32.22 -27.47 -0.04
N GLU A 31 30.92 -27.18 0.01
CA GLU A 31 29.92 -27.57 -0.99
C GLU A 31 29.36 -26.36 -1.74
N PHE A 32 29.14 -25.24 -1.03
CA PHE A 32 28.60 -23.98 -1.56
C PHE A 32 29.65 -22.86 -1.47
N VAL A 33 30.58 -22.84 -2.42
CA VAL A 33 31.80 -21.99 -2.39
C VAL A 33 31.50 -20.49 -2.20
N ASP A 34 30.36 -20.02 -2.69
CA ASP A 34 29.95 -18.61 -2.66
C ASP A 34 29.00 -18.25 -1.50
N TYR A 35 28.68 -19.20 -0.61
CA TYR A 35 27.81 -18.93 0.53
C TYR A 35 28.45 -17.92 1.49
N GLN A 36 27.69 -16.88 1.87
CA GLN A 36 28.03 -15.92 2.92
C GLN A 36 26.90 -15.80 3.92
N CYS A 37 27.23 -15.87 5.21
CA CYS A 37 26.28 -15.54 6.28
C CYS A 37 26.22 -14.02 6.44
N ARG A 38 25.07 -13.41 6.16
CA ARG A 38 24.85 -11.97 6.30
C ARG A 38 24.15 -11.69 7.62
N GLU A 39 24.91 -11.27 8.63
CA GLU A 39 24.33 -10.87 9.94
C GLU A 39 23.38 -9.68 9.83
N GLN A 40 23.61 -8.85 8.81
CA GLN A 40 22.78 -7.70 8.48
C GLN A 40 21.32 -8.10 8.18
N ASP A 41 21.10 -9.22 7.48
CA ASP A 41 19.74 -9.73 7.19
C ASP A 41 18.96 -9.99 8.49
N PHE A 42 19.62 -10.50 9.54
CA PHE A 42 18.98 -10.73 10.84
C PHE A 42 18.68 -9.44 11.59
N LEU A 43 19.51 -8.40 11.41
CA LEU A 43 19.27 -7.08 11.99
C LEU A 43 18.09 -6.39 11.31
N GLU A 44 17.94 -6.54 10.00
CA GLU A 44 16.82 -6.01 9.21
C GLU A 44 15.49 -6.71 9.56
N GLU A 45 15.49 -8.03 9.62
CA GLU A 45 14.33 -8.82 10.08
C GLU A 45 13.94 -8.46 11.53
N ALA A 46 14.93 -8.21 12.39
CA ALA A 46 14.67 -7.80 13.76
C ALA A 46 14.04 -6.41 13.86
N GLN A 47 14.41 -5.48 12.98
CA GLN A 47 13.77 -4.16 12.87
C GLN A 47 12.31 -4.30 12.45
N TYR A 48 12.01 -5.17 11.48
CA TYR A 48 10.64 -5.50 11.08
C TYR A 48 9.83 -6.08 12.26
N VAL A 49 10.40 -7.04 12.99
CA VAL A 49 9.78 -7.59 14.20
C VAL A 49 9.55 -6.51 15.26
N GLN A 50 10.48 -5.57 15.45
CA GLN A 50 10.28 -4.47 16.39
C GLN A 50 9.18 -3.49 15.95
N ALA A 51 9.10 -3.17 14.66
CA ALA A 51 8.03 -2.32 14.11
C ALA A 51 6.63 -2.94 14.31
N LEU A 52 6.54 -4.28 14.29
CA LEU A 52 5.30 -5.01 14.58
C LEU A 52 4.96 -5.08 16.08
N LEU A 53 5.94 -4.93 16.96
CA LEU A 53 5.75 -5.01 18.43
C LEU A 53 5.49 -3.66 19.09
N LEU A 54 5.94 -2.57 18.46
CA LEU A 54 5.80 -1.23 19.01
C LEU A 54 4.47 -0.61 18.55
N PRO A 55 3.67 -0.07 19.48
CA PRO A 55 2.41 0.57 19.13
C PRO A 55 2.64 1.96 18.50
N GLN A 56 1.74 2.33 17.59
CA GLN A 56 1.72 3.56 16.79
C GLN A 56 0.76 4.58 17.41
N GLY A 57 0.95 4.92 18.70
CA GLY A 57 0.18 5.96 19.40
C GLY A 57 -1.35 5.80 19.27
N PRO A 58 -2.09 6.79 18.69
CA PRO A 58 -3.55 6.76 18.58
C PRO A 58 -4.08 5.67 17.64
N TYR A 59 -3.23 5.08 16.79
CA TYR A 59 -3.65 4.07 15.82
C TYR A 59 -3.61 2.64 16.39
N SER A 60 -2.97 2.44 17.55
CA SER A 60 -2.91 1.13 18.22
C SER A 60 -4.01 0.93 19.24
N LEU A 61 -4.47 1.99 19.90
CA LEU A 61 -5.59 1.97 20.84
C LEU A 61 -6.58 3.07 20.49
N LEU A 62 -7.79 2.67 20.11
CA LEU A 62 -8.90 3.61 19.90
C LEU A 62 -9.66 3.77 21.20
N ALA A 63 -9.91 5.01 21.63
CA ALA A 63 -10.65 5.34 22.84
C ALA A 63 -11.77 6.34 22.53
N PHE A 64 -13.01 6.02 22.91
CA PHE A 64 -14.19 6.84 22.63
C PHE A 64 -14.97 7.13 23.89
N ARG A 65 -15.46 8.37 24.07
CA ARG A 65 -16.35 8.72 25.18
C ARG A 65 -17.82 8.50 24.77
N SER A 66 -18.49 7.60 25.49
CA SER A 66 -19.92 7.35 25.34
C SER A 66 -20.80 8.47 25.91
N THR A 67 -22.08 8.49 25.55
CA THR A 67 -23.10 9.44 26.04
C THR A 67 -23.30 9.40 27.55
N GLY A 68 -23.02 8.27 28.21
CA GLY A 68 -23.02 8.13 29.67
C GLY A 68 -21.71 8.57 30.35
N GLY A 69 -20.75 9.09 29.59
CA GLY A 69 -19.44 9.54 30.08
C GLY A 69 -18.39 8.44 30.24
N GLN A 70 -18.76 7.16 30.05
CA GLN A 70 -17.86 6.00 30.04
C GLN A 70 -16.92 6.03 28.83
N ILE A 71 -15.77 5.34 28.91
CA ILE A 71 -14.78 5.30 27.83
C ILE A 71 -14.75 3.90 27.23
N GLU A 72 -15.07 3.76 25.95
CA GLU A 72 -14.95 2.52 25.20
C GLU A 72 -13.54 2.41 24.58
N LEU A 73 -12.90 1.26 24.74
CA LEU A 73 -11.54 1.00 24.29
C LEU A 73 -11.52 -0.15 23.28
N ILE A 74 -10.88 0.06 22.12
CA ILE A 74 -10.72 -0.95 21.07
C ILE A 74 -9.24 -1.08 20.74
N ASN A 75 -8.71 -2.31 20.86
CA ASN A 75 -7.35 -2.61 20.44
C ASN A 75 -7.30 -2.78 18.91
N ALA A 76 -6.59 -1.88 18.25
CA ALA A 76 -6.31 -1.93 16.81
C ALA A 76 -4.88 -2.44 16.51
N HIS A 77 -4.10 -2.75 17.55
CA HIS A 77 -2.80 -3.37 17.43
C HIS A 77 -2.91 -4.89 17.22
N THR A 78 -1.86 -5.48 16.64
CA THR A 78 -1.74 -6.90 16.29
C THR A 78 -1.41 -7.79 17.49
N ILE A 79 -1.12 -7.19 18.65
CA ILE A 79 -0.83 -7.87 19.91
C ILE A 79 -1.64 -7.26 21.07
N PRO A 80 -1.91 -8.02 22.14
CA PRO A 80 -2.71 -7.52 23.25
C PRO A 80 -2.13 -6.24 23.86
N LEU A 81 -3.01 -5.35 24.32
CA LEU A 81 -2.63 -4.12 25.00
C LEU A 81 -3.09 -4.17 26.45
N GLU A 82 -2.28 -3.65 27.37
CA GLU A 82 -2.62 -3.46 28.77
C GLU A 82 -2.88 -1.97 29.02
N VAL A 83 -4.10 -1.65 29.41
CA VAL A 83 -4.50 -0.29 29.77
C VAL A 83 -4.16 -0.04 31.23
N LEU A 84 -3.39 1.03 31.44
CA LEU A 84 -2.81 1.41 32.72
C LEU A 84 -3.67 2.42 33.47
N GLY A 85 -4.24 3.40 32.77
CA GLY A 85 -4.86 4.56 33.42
C GLY A 85 -5.30 5.64 32.44
N THR A 86 -5.73 6.78 32.97
CA THR A 86 -6.15 7.93 32.17
C THR A 86 -5.55 9.24 32.69
N SER A 87 -5.46 10.27 31.84
CA SER A 87 -4.94 11.58 32.24
C SER A 87 -5.65 12.73 31.52
N PHE A 88 -5.51 13.95 32.06
CA PHE A 88 -6.01 15.18 31.43
C PHE A 88 -5.05 15.73 30.36
N GLN A 89 -3.73 15.60 30.57
CA GLN A 89 -2.67 16.00 29.62
C GLN A 89 -1.91 14.76 29.15
N GLU A 90 -1.38 14.81 27.93
CA GLU A 90 -0.69 13.70 27.27
C GLU A 90 0.53 13.21 28.08
N ASP A 91 1.41 14.14 28.46
CA ASP A 91 2.66 13.85 29.20
C ASP A 91 2.47 13.73 30.73
N ALA A 92 1.23 13.84 31.23
CA ALA A 92 0.97 13.74 32.65
C ALA A 92 0.99 12.29 33.13
N LYS A 93 1.43 12.08 34.38
CA LYS A 93 1.33 10.78 35.03
C LYS A 93 -0.15 10.34 35.08
N PRO A 94 -0.50 9.15 34.58
CA PRO A 94 -1.89 8.71 34.58
C PRO A 94 -2.41 8.45 35.99
N GLU A 95 -3.70 8.72 36.19
CA GLU A 95 -4.47 8.10 37.25
C GLU A 95 -4.67 6.63 36.87
N LEU A 96 -4.03 5.74 37.64
CA LEU A 96 -4.02 4.31 37.34
C LEU A 96 -5.39 3.70 37.59
N LEU A 97 -5.75 2.73 36.75
CA LEU A 97 -6.92 1.90 36.99
C LEU A 97 -6.68 1.03 38.25
N PRO A 98 -7.74 0.71 39.03
CA PRO A 98 -7.62 -0.14 40.20
C PRO A 98 -7.05 -1.52 39.88
N GLU A 99 -7.35 -2.03 38.68
CA GLU A 99 -6.86 -3.30 38.14
C GLU A 99 -6.47 -3.11 36.66
N PRO A 100 -5.35 -3.71 36.20
CA PRO A 100 -4.95 -3.64 34.81
C PRO A 100 -6.00 -4.24 33.87
N VAL A 101 -6.23 -3.54 32.76
CA VAL A 101 -7.22 -3.94 31.76
C VAL A 101 -6.52 -4.45 30.52
N ILE A 102 -6.53 -5.77 30.30
CA ILE A 102 -6.03 -6.35 29.05
C ILE A 102 -7.10 -6.27 27.96
N LEU A 103 -6.72 -5.71 26.81
CA LEU A 103 -7.46 -5.70 25.57
C LEU A 103 -6.85 -6.75 24.64
N PRO A 104 -7.61 -7.80 24.26
CA PRO A 104 -7.12 -8.82 23.33
C PRO A 104 -6.84 -8.19 21.95
N ALA A 105 -5.93 -8.80 21.19
CA ALA A 105 -5.69 -8.42 19.79
C ALA A 105 -6.46 -9.31 18.82
N ALA A 106 -6.67 -8.80 17.61
CA ALA A 106 -7.06 -9.61 16.47
C ALA A 106 -5.81 -10.21 15.80
N ALA A 107 -5.90 -11.46 15.38
CA ALA A 107 -4.83 -12.08 14.60
C ALA A 107 -4.66 -11.35 13.27
N PRO A 108 -3.42 -11.02 12.84
CA PRO A 108 -3.18 -10.43 11.53
C PRO A 108 -3.77 -11.30 10.41
N ARG A 109 -4.34 -10.66 9.38
CA ARG A 109 -4.95 -11.35 8.22
C ARG A 109 -4.03 -12.41 7.63
N GLU A 110 -2.75 -12.07 7.48
CA GLU A 110 -1.76 -12.97 6.88
C GLU A 110 -1.48 -14.20 7.75
N TYR A 111 -1.54 -14.08 9.08
CA TYR A 111 -1.43 -15.21 10.00
C TYR A 111 -2.63 -16.14 9.90
N LEU A 112 -3.85 -15.57 9.87
CA LEU A 112 -5.08 -16.34 9.66
C LEU A 112 -5.05 -17.05 8.31
N LEU A 113 -4.54 -16.43 7.24
CA LEU A 113 -4.41 -17.10 5.94
C LEU A 113 -3.35 -18.22 5.95
N ARG A 114 -2.25 -18.07 6.70
CA ARG A 114 -1.17 -19.07 6.79
C ARG A 114 -1.57 -20.32 7.60
N GLN A 115 -2.33 -20.17 8.69
CA GLN A 115 -2.79 -21.32 9.47
C GLN A 115 -3.65 -22.29 8.65
N TYR A 116 -4.40 -21.80 7.66
CA TYR A 116 -5.30 -22.61 6.84
C TYR A 116 -4.61 -23.19 5.60
N LYS A 117 -3.42 -22.69 5.22
CA LYS A 117 -2.57 -23.33 4.19
C LYS A 117 -1.90 -24.62 4.69
N HIS A 118 -1.91 -24.88 6.00
CA HIS A 118 -1.47 -26.14 6.58
C HIS A 118 -2.69 -27.03 6.91
N PRO A 119 -2.88 -28.19 6.25
CA PRO A 119 -3.98 -29.08 6.55
C PRO A 119 -3.62 -29.91 7.79
N LEU A 120 -3.89 -29.37 8.98
CA LEU A 120 -4.04 -30.18 10.19
C LEU A 120 -5.52 -30.18 10.57
N HIS A 121 -6.21 -31.20 10.05
CA HIS A 121 -7.51 -31.72 10.46
C HIS A 121 -8.24 -30.94 11.57
N MET A 122 -9.13 -30.04 11.18
CA MET A 122 -10.30 -29.72 12.00
C MET A 122 -11.37 -29.09 11.10
N PHE A 123 -12.46 -29.85 10.93
CA PHE A 123 -13.87 -29.47 10.75
C PHE A 123 -14.59 -30.23 9.62
N PRO A 124 -15.87 -30.62 9.86
CA PRO A 124 -16.59 -31.59 9.05
C PRO A 124 -17.23 -30.94 7.82
N ASP A 125 -17.37 -31.75 6.77
CA ASP A 125 -18.10 -31.49 5.53
C ASP A 125 -19.35 -30.64 5.76
N THR A 126 -19.40 -29.43 5.20
CA THR A 126 -20.65 -28.84 4.73
C THR A 126 -20.38 -27.85 3.59
N GLN A 127 -21.16 -28.01 2.51
CA GLN A 127 -21.26 -27.14 1.34
C GLN A 127 -21.83 -25.73 1.66
N GLN A 128 -21.53 -25.15 2.83
CA GLN A 128 -22.11 -23.89 3.30
C GLN A 128 -21.12 -22.73 3.51
N MET A 129 -19.82 -22.88 3.21
CA MET A 129 -18.90 -21.74 3.21
C MET A 129 -18.55 -21.32 1.77
N ARG A 130 -19.21 -20.26 1.30
CA ARG A 130 -18.85 -19.54 0.08
C ARG A 130 -17.59 -18.73 0.41
N SER A 131 -16.45 -19.11 -0.16
CA SER A 131 -15.11 -18.51 0.00
C SER A 131 -14.46 -18.52 1.41
N LEU A 132 -13.18 -18.95 1.43
CA LEU A 132 -12.26 -18.89 2.58
C LEU A 132 -12.15 -17.46 3.15
N SER A 133 -12.28 -16.48 2.27
CA SER A 133 -12.20 -15.05 2.54
C SER A 133 -13.37 -14.55 3.37
N GLU A 134 -14.60 -14.99 3.10
CA GLU A 134 -15.79 -14.60 3.87
C GLU A 134 -15.70 -15.07 5.32
N TYR A 135 -15.21 -16.29 5.57
CA TYR A 135 -15.00 -16.80 6.92
C TYR A 135 -13.92 -16.00 7.67
N VAL A 136 -12.78 -15.72 7.02
CA VAL A 136 -11.71 -14.90 7.61
C VAL A 136 -12.19 -13.47 7.89
N LEU A 137 -12.98 -12.88 6.99
CA LEU A 137 -13.61 -11.56 7.16
C LEU A 137 -14.68 -11.58 8.27
N ALA A 138 -15.47 -12.64 8.40
CA ALA A 138 -16.45 -12.81 9.48
C ALA A 138 -15.77 -12.93 10.86
N GLN A 139 -14.51 -13.37 10.89
CA GLN A 139 -13.65 -13.42 12.08
C GLN A 139 -12.92 -12.08 12.34
N GLN A 140 -13.02 -11.07 11.44
CA GLN A 140 -12.43 -9.73 11.60
C GLN A 140 -13.29 -8.75 12.41
N VAL A 141 -14.18 -9.23 13.28
CA VAL A 141 -14.77 -8.34 14.29
C VAL A 141 -13.62 -8.02 15.27
N PRO A 142 -13.18 -6.75 15.41
CA PRO A 142 -12.28 -6.39 16.50
C PRO A 142 -12.86 -6.97 17.78
N PRO A 143 -12.06 -7.62 18.64
CA PRO A 143 -12.58 -8.14 19.89
C PRO A 143 -13.45 -7.07 20.56
N PRO A 144 -14.63 -7.42 21.10
CA PRO A 144 -15.55 -6.43 21.62
C PRO A 144 -14.82 -5.47 22.56
N GLY A 145 -14.99 -4.17 22.30
CA GLY A 145 -14.29 -3.13 23.04
C GLY A 145 -14.57 -3.25 24.54
N ARG A 146 -13.61 -2.82 25.37
CA ARG A 146 -13.78 -2.81 26.83
C ARG A 146 -14.23 -1.43 27.28
N ILE A 147 -15.26 -1.41 28.12
CA ILE A 147 -15.80 -0.17 28.68
C ILE A 147 -15.14 0.11 30.02
N LEU A 148 -14.50 1.26 30.14
CA LEU A 148 -14.07 1.83 31.41
C LEU A 148 -15.18 2.72 32.00
N PRO A 149 -15.31 2.77 33.34
CA PRO A 149 -16.23 3.69 33.99
C PRO A 149 -15.92 5.15 33.62
N ALA A 150 -16.90 6.02 33.78
CA ALA A 150 -16.76 7.44 33.45
C ALA A 150 -15.67 8.07 34.32
N VAL A 151 -14.60 8.56 33.68
CA VAL A 151 -13.56 9.37 34.33
C VAL A 151 -13.74 10.82 33.87
N PRO A 152 -14.26 11.72 34.73
CA PRO A 152 -14.43 13.13 34.42
C PRO A 152 -13.11 13.80 34.07
N GLY A 153 -13.08 14.60 33.00
CA GLY A 153 -11.88 15.33 32.58
C GLY A 153 -10.80 14.50 31.88
N ALA A 154 -10.86 13.17 31.88
CA ALA A 154 -9.89 12.36 31.14
C ALA A 154 -9.89 12.72 29.64
N ARG A 155 -8.71 13.01 29.08
CA ARG A 155 -8.51 13.28 27.65
C ARG A 155 -7.62 12.25 26.98
N TYR A 156 -6.91 11.44 27.75
CA TYR A 156 -5.99 10.44 27.25
C TYR A 156 -6.09 9.13 28.04
N VAL A 157 -5.81 8.02 27.38
CA VAL A 157 -5.68 6.68 27.93
C VAL A 157 -4.22 6.27 27.80
N HIS A 158 -3.65 5.80 28.92
CA HIS A 158 -2.29 5.28 28.97
C HIS A 158 -2.35 3.76 28.91
N TYR A 159 -1.50 3.16 28.07
CA TYR A 159 -1.46 1.73 27.85
C TYR A 159 -0.03 1.26 27.59
N ARG A 160 0.19 -0.05 27.61
CA ARG A 160 1.47 -0.66 27.22
C ARG A 160 1.23 -1.97 26.49
N VAL A 161 2.28 -2.44 25.83
CA VAL A 161 2.33 -3.81 25.33
C VAL A 161 2.85 -4.71 26.45
N PRO A 162 2.17 -5.81 26.82
CA PRO A 162 2.67 -6.75 27.81
C PRO A 162 4.10 -7.22 27.50
N GLY A 163 5.02 -7.03 28.45
CA GLY A 163 6.44 -7.33 28.28
C GLY A 163 7.29 -6.20 27.70
N ILE A 164 6.71 -5.01 27.51
CA ILE A 164 7.43 -3.75 27.24
C ILE A 164 7.21 -2.80 28.43
N ASP A 165 8.29 -2.24 28.97
CA ASP A 165 8.24 -1.38 30.17
C ASP A 165 7.81 0.06 29.87
N SER A 166 7.78 0.44 28.59
CA SER A 166 7.32 1.75 28.12
C SER A 166 5.79 1.84 28.09
N ALA A 167 5.27 2.97 28.56
CA ALA A 167 3.87 3.35 28.41
C ALA A 167 3.69 4.24 27.17
N PHE A 168 2.53 4.09 26.54
CA PHE A 168 2.08 4.81 25.37
C PHE A 168 0.75 5.48 25.66
N VAL A 169 0.39 6.47 24.86
CA VAL A 169 -0.77 7.32 25.09
C VAL A 169 -1.68 7.34 23.86
N ALA A 170 -2.99 7.29 24.10
CA ALA A 170 -4.02 7.43 23.07
C ALA A 170 -5.03 8.50 23.51
N PRO A 171 -5.41 9.46 22.64
CA PRO A 171 -6.43 10.44 22.96
C PRO A 171 -7.82 9.80 23.04
N ILE A 172 -8.64 10.30 23.98
CA ILE A 172 -10.05 9.93 24.08
C ILE A 172 -10.84 10.82 23.13
N SER A 173 -11.39 10.22 22.09
CA SER A 173 -12.26 10.89 21.13
C SER A 173 -13.64 11.17 21.73
N VAL A 174 -14.19 12.35 21.43
CA VAL A 174 -15.54 12.78 21.86
C VAL A 174 -16.62 12.27 20.89
N TRP A 175 -16.22 11.59 19.81
CA TRP A 175 -17.13 11.08 18.79
C TRP A 175 -17.87 9.83 19.29
N GLN A 176 -19.20 9.85 19.13
CA GLN A 176 -20.11 8.76 19.49
C GLN A 176 -19.78 7.51 18.67
N ASN A 177 -19.51 6.38 19.35
CA ASN A 177 -19.63 5.06 18.75
C ASN A 177 -21.10 4.61 18.81
N ASP A 178 -21.98 5.39 18.19
CA ASP A 178 -23.12 4.74 17.57
C ASP A 178 -22.51 3.75 16.55
N ARG A 179 -23.10 2.58 16.35
CA ARG A 179 -22.74 1.73 15.20
C ARG A 179 -23.10 2.49 13.91
N ILE A 180 -22.30 3.48 13.58
CA ILE A 180 -22.29 4.19 12.32
C ILE A 180 -21.53 3.22 11.44
N ASP A 181 -22.26 2.53 10.56
CA ASP A 181 -21.66 1.85 9.44
C ASP A 181 -20.58 2.76 8.88
N SER A 182 -19.34 2.27 8.80
CA SER A 182 -18.26 3.02 8.16
C SER A 182 -18.76 3.55 6.81
N PRO A 183 -18.29 4.71 6.33
CA PRO A 183 -18.75 5.28 5.06
C PRO A 183 -18.75 4.24 3.93
N ARG A 184 -17.75 3.36 3.96
CA ARG A 184 -17.65 2.17 3.11
C ARG A 184 -18.80 1.18 3.30
N GLN A 185 -19.05 0.69 4.52
CA GLN A 185 -20.17 -0.24 4.79
C GLN A 185 -21.52 0.35 4.38
N SER A 186 -21.74 1.64 4.67
CA SER A 186 -22.95 2.36 4.30
C SER A 186 -23.12 2.43 2.78
N LEU A 187 -22.04 2.68 2.04
CA LEU A 187 -22.07 2.72 0.59
C LEU A 187 -22.47 1.37 -0.03
N PHE A 188 -21.88 0.27 0.44
CA PHE A 188 -22.17 -1.07 -0.08
C PHE A 188 -23.55 -1.58 0.33
N SER A 189 -24.06 -1.24 1.52
CA SER A 189 -25.40 -1.65 1.94
C SER A 189 -26.51 -0.96 1.16
N GLN A 190 -26.23 0.21 0.59
CA GLN A 190 -27.17 1.00 -0.23
C GLN A 190 -26.99 0.78 -1.74
N ALA A 191 -26.06 -0.07 -2.15
CA ALA A 191 -25.75 -0.34 -3.55
C ALA A 191 -27.01 -0.83 -4.30
N THR A 192 -27.42 -0.14 -5.36
CA THR A 192 -28.56 -0.55 -6.19
C THR A 192 -28.20 -0.51 -7.65
N LEU A 193 -27.97 -1.67 -8.26
CA LEU A 193 -27.59 -1.78 -9.68
C LEU A 193 -28.76 -1.52 -10.64
N ASN A 194 -29.99 -1.82 -10.23
CA ASN A 194 -31.19 -1.70 -11.09
C ASN A 194 -31.50 -0.28 -11.56
N ARG A 195 -30.86 0.75 -10.98
CA ARG A 195 -31.01 2.15 -11.41
C ARG A 195 -30.26 2.46 -12.71
N PHE A 196 -29.38 1.56 -13.16
CA PHE A 196 -28.56 1.72 -14.35
C PHE A 196 -29.12 0.83 -15.48
N PRO A 197 -29.99 1.35 -16.37
CA PRO A 197 -30.70 0.54 -17.35
C PRO A 197 -29.80 -0.09 -18.43
N PHE A 198 -28.57 0.42 -18.58
CA PHE A 198 -27.58 -0.13 -19.50
C PHE A 198 -26.91 -1.41 -18.99
N LEU A 199 -26.96 -1.68 -17.69
CA LEU A 199 -26.38 -2.90 -17.12
C LEU A 199 -27.21 -4.12 -17.51
N LYS A 200 -26.55 -5.13 -18.06
CA LYS A 200 -27.13 -6.47 -18.24
C LYS A 200 -26.59 -7.38 -17.15
N ILE A 201 -27.45 -7.81 -16.25
CA ILE A 201 -27.08 -8.62 -15.08
C ILE A 201 -27.65 -10.02 -15.23
N SER A 202 -26.78 -11.04 -15.18
CA SER A 202 -27.18 -12.45 -15.27
C SER A 202 -26.14 -13.32 -14.57
N GLU A 203 -26.57 -14.27 -13.73
CA GLU A 203 -25.72 -15.35 -13.18
C GLU A 203 -24.34 -14.88 -12.66
N GLY A 204 -24.31 -13.87 -11.79
CA GLY A 204 -23.05 -13.35 -11.23
C GLY A 204 -22.22 -12.50 -12.18
N LEU A 205 -22.69 -12.23 -13.40
CA LEU A 205 -22.06 -11.33 -14.36
C LEU A 205 -22.82 -9.99 -14.43
N ILE A 206 -22.08 -8.89 -14.37
CA ILE A 206 -22.50 -7.55 -14.74
C ILE A 206 -21.84 -7.21 -16.07
N TYR A 207 -22.63 -7.07 -17.12
CA TYR A 207 -22.14 -6.73 -18.44
C TYR A 207 -22.54 -5.31 -18.83
N ILE A 208 -21.55 -4.53 -19.26
CA ILE A 208 -21.68 -3.14 -19.72
C ILE A 208 -21.46 -3.14 -21.25
N PRO A 209 -22.53 -2.94 -22.05
CA PRO A 209 -22.45 -3.00 -23.51
C PRO A 209 -21.72 -1.79 -24.08
N ALA A 210 -21.33 -1.89 -25.35
CA ALA A 210 -20.82 -0.75 -26.12
C ALA A 210 -21.80 0.44 -26.14
N GLY A 211 -21.25 1.66 -26.26
CA GLY A 211 -22.02 2.90 -26.29
C GLY A 211 -21.73 3.83 -25.11
N LEU A 212 -22.23 5.06 -25.20
CA LEU A 212 -22.08 6.08 -24.16
C LEU A 212 -23.16 5.94 -23.09
N HIS A 213 -22.72 5.72 -21.85
CA HIS A 213 -23.56 5.58 -20.66
C HIS A 213 -23.21 6.68 -19.67
N GLN A 214 -24.20 7.51 -19.33
CA GLN A 214 -24.05 8.53 -18.29
C GLN A 214 -24.30 7.91 -16.92
N VAL A 215 -23.40 8.20 -15.98
CA VAL A 215 -23.42 7.70 -14.61
C VAL A 215 -23.41 8.92 -13.69
N ASP A 216 -24.59 9.34 -13.22
CA ASP A 216 -24.78 10.54 -12.38
C ASP A 216 -24.86 10.21 -10.88
N SER A 217 -24.65 8.95 -10.50
CA SER A 217 -24.62 8.48 -9.10
C SER A 217 -23.72 7.25 -9.00
N ASP A 218 -23.22 6.95 -7.80
CA ASP A 218 -22.27 5.84 -7.59
C ASP A 218 -22.76 4.51 -8.19
N LEU A 219 -21.91 3.93 -9.03
CA LEU A 219 -22.01 2.56 -9.51
C LEU A 219 -21.23 1.66 -8.56
N VAL A 220 -21.92 1.18 -7.53
CA VAL A 220 -21.36 0.33 -6.48
C VAL A 220 -21.65 -1.14 -6.80
N ILE A 221 -20.61 -1.89 -7.09
CA ILE A 221 -20.68 -3.30 -7.47
C ILE A 221 -20.25 -4.17 -6.27
N PRO A 222 -21.12 -5.10 -5.80
CA PRO A 222 -20.81 -5.95 -4.66
C PRO A 222 -19.70 -6.97 -4.98
N ALA A 223 -19.32 -7.77 -3.98
CA ALA A 223 -18.44 -8.92 -4.19
C ALA A 223 -19.18 -10.06 -4.93
N ASP A 224 -18.45 -11.12 -5.26
CA ASP A 224 -18.98 -12.37 -5.83
C ASP A 224 -19.65 -12.22 -7.21
N MET A 225 -19.27 -11.16 -7.94
CA MET A 225 -19.67 -10.96 -9.32
C MET A 225 -18.43 -10.87 -10.23
N GLU A 226 -18.69 -10.76 -11.52
CA GLU A 226 -17.72 -10.43 -12.54
C GLU A 226 -18.23 -9.22 -13.32
N VAL A 227 -17.38 -8.23 -13.56
CA VAL A 227 -17.77 -7.03 -14.31
C VAL A 227 -17.10 -7.09 -15.68
N ARG A 228 -17.87 -7.04 -16.76
CA ARG A 228 -17.36 -7.04 -18.13
C ARG A 228 -17.76 -5.78 -18.88
N LEU A 229 -16.77 -5.06 -19.39
CA LEU A 229 -16.96 -3.94 -20.30
C LEU A 229 -16.61 -4.39 -21.72
N GLU A 230 -17.58 -4.26 -22.63
CA GLU A 230 -17.40 -4.56 -24.05
C GLU A 230 -16.56 -3.48 -24.75
N ALA A 231 -15.83 -3.85 -25.80
CA ALA A 231 -15.17 -2.90 -26.68
C ALA A 231 -16.13 -1.77 -27.12
N GLY A 232 -15.69 -0.52 -27.02
CA GLY A 232 -16.51 0.66 -27.32
C GLY A 232 -17.49 1.07 -26.21
N ALA A 233 -17.51 0.40 -25.05
CA ALA A 233 -18.24 0.87 -23.88
C ALA A 233 -17.62 2.15 -23.34
N GLN A 234 -18.44 3.16 -23.05
CA GLN A 234 -18.00 4.46 -22.56
C GLN A 234 -18.83 4.85 -21.33
N LEU A 235 -18.20 4.95 -20.17
CA LEU A 235 -18.81 5.41 -18.92
C LEU A 235 -18.40 6.87 -18.66
N ASP A 236 -19.37 7.78 -18.65
CA ASP A 236 -19.18 9.18 -18.27
C ASP A 236 -19.67 9.37 -16.82
N LEU A 237 -18.72 9.41 -15.90
CA LEU A 237 -18.94 9.57 -14.46
C LEU A 237 -19.10 11.06 -14.13
N ARG A 238 -20.30 11.48 -13.73
CA ARG A 238 -20.63 12.90 -13.50
C ARG A 238 -21.16 13.13 -12.10
N ARG A 239 -21.17 14.40 -11.67
CA ARG A 239 -21.74 14.85 -10.38
C ARG A 239 -21.17 14.12 -9.17
N GLY A 240 -19.88 13.79 -9.22
CA GLY A 240 -19.19 13.06 -8.17
C GLY A 240 -19.40 11.55 -8.22
N ALA A 241 -19.98 11.00 -9.28
CA ALA A 241 -20.25 9.57 -9.37
C ALA A 241 -18.97 8.73 -9.37
N ARG A 242 -19.00 7.65 -8.61
CA ARG A 242 -17.86 6.74 -8.44
C ARG A 242 -18.18 5.38 -9.04
N PHE A 243 -17.25 4.82 -9.81
CA PHE A 243 -17.25 3.39 -10.13
C PHE A 243 -16.52 2.69 -8.99
N ILE A 244 -17.23 1.94 -8.15
CA ILE A 244 -16.64 1.24 -7.01
C ILE A 244 -16.99 -0.24 -7.11
N SER A 245 -15.99 -1.10 -7.28
CA SER A 245 -16.20 -2.54 -7.44
C SER A 245 -15.49 -3.35 -6.36
N ARG A 246 -16.22 -4.30 -5.75
CA ARG A 246 -15.64 -5.42 -4.99
C ARG A 246 -15.54 -6.71 -5.79
N SER A 247 -15.82 -6.61 -7.09
CA SER A 247 -15.71 -7.70 -8.05
C SER A 247 -14.59 -7.41 -9.06
N PRO A 248 -13.91 -8.43 -9.57
CA PRO A 248 -12.91 -8.26 -10.63
C PRO A 248 -13.52 -7.62 -11.88
N VAL A 249 -12.74 -6.75 -12.51
CA VAL A 249 -13.15 -5.98 -13.69
C VAL A 249 -12.39 -6.48 -14.91
N PHE A 250 -13.14 -6.79 -15.96
CA PHE A 250 -12.64 -7.25 -17.25
C PHE A 250 -13.08 -6.27 -18.33
N ALA A 251 -12.13 -5.63 -18.99
CA ALA A 251 -12.39 -4.67 -20.06
C ALA A 251 -11.51 -4.99 -21.25
N TYR A 252 -12.13 -5.13 -22.43
CA TYR A 252 -11.43 -5.56 -23.65
C TYR A 252 -11.69 -4.56 -24.78
N GLY A 253 -11.11 -3.36 -24.66
CA GLY A 253 -11.11 -2.35 -25.72
C GLY A 253 -10.11 -2.68 -26.82
N THR A 254 -10.38 -2.18 -28.02
CA THR A 254 -9.44 -2.20 -29.15
C THR A 254 -9.00 -0.79 -29.51
N GLU A 255 -8.08 -0.66 -30.47
CA GLU A 255 -7.66 0.66 -30.97
C GLU A 255 -8.82 1.40 -31.67
N GLU A 256 -9.66 0.69 -32.42
CA GLU A 256 -10.83 1.25 -33.11
C GLU A 256 -12.02 1.48 -32.17
N ALA A 257 -12.16 0.64 -31.15
CA ALA A 257 -13.25 0.66 -30.19
C ALA A 257 -12.72 0.55 -28.75
N PRO A 258 -12.03 1.58 -28.24
CA PRO A 258 -11.52 1.55 -26.88
C PRO A 258 -12.67 1.54 -25.87
N VAL A 259 -12.45 0.91 -24.72
CA VAL A 259 -13.29 1.15 -23.55
C VAL A 259 -12.87 2.50 -22.96
N LYS A 260 -13.83 3.36 -22.60
CA LYS A 260 -13.53 4.63 -21.94
C LYS A 260 -14.24 4.71 -20.60
N ILE A 261 -13.53 5.11 -19.56
CA ILE A 261 -14.10 5.48 -18.27
C ILE A 261 -13.58 6.87 -17.97
N PHE A 262 -14.45 7.87 -18.06
CA PHE A 262 -14.04 9.27 -18.01
C PHE A 262 -15.04 10.10 -17.20
N SER A 263 -14.69 11.34 -16.90
CA SER A 263 -15.61 12.28 -16.26
C SER A 263 -15.69 13.57 -17.05
N GLY A 264 -16.83 13.85 -17.69
CA GLY A 264 -17.01 15.08 -18.47
C GLY A 264 -16.94 16.37 -17.63
N ASP A 265 -17.23 16.29 -16.33
CA ASP A 265 -17.24 17.42 -15.39
C ASP A 265 -16.11 17.37 -14.34
N ARG A 266 -15.13 16.47 -14.52
CA ARG A 266 -13.94 16.31 -13.64
C ARG A 266 -14.24 15.87 -12.21
N SER A 267 -15.38 15.24 -11.98
CA SER A 267 -15.83 14.88 -10.64
C SER A 267 -15.87 13.36 -10.38
N GLY A 268 -15.74 12.54 -11.41
CA GLY A 268 -15.84 11.10 -11.31
C GLY A 268 -14.53 10.40 -10.92
N SER A 269 -14.64 9.21 -10.33
CA SER A 269 -13.49 8.42 -9.84
C SER A 269 -13.73 6.91 -9.96
N VAL A 270 -12.65 6.12 -9.90
CA VAL A 270 -12.68 4.66 -10.05
C VAL A 270 -11.93 3.99 -8.91
N ALA A 271 -12.56 3.00 -8.25
CA ALA A 271 -11.90 2.14 -7.27
C ALA A 271 -12.32 0.68 -7.41
N VAL A 272 -11.35 -0.23 -7.43
CA VAL A 272 -11.54 -1.68 -7.37
C VAL A 272 -10.89 -2.21 -6.10
N LEU A 273 -11.66 -2.92 -5.28
CA LEU A 273 -11.35 -3.14 -3.86
C LEU A 273 -11.51 -4.61 -3.49
N GLN A 274 -10.45 -5.22 -2.95
CA GLN A 274 -10.52 -6.51 -2.26
C GLN A 274 -11.14 -7.62 -3.10
N THR A 275 -10.67 -7.79 -4.34
CA THR A 275 -11.15 -8.81 -5.26
C THR A 275 -10.50 -10.16 -4.94
N ASP A 276 -11.23 -11.24 -5.21
CA ASP A 276 -10.75 -12.61 -5.04
C ASP A 276 -9.98 -13.13 -6.27
N ARG A 277 -10.10 -12.41 -7.39
CA ARG A 277 -9.44 -12.68 -8.67
C ARG A 277 -8.80 -11.43 -9.25
N GLU A 278 -7.81 -11.66 -10.11
CA GLU A 278 -7.15 -10.63 -10.92
C GLU A 278 -8.13 -9.98 -11.90
N SER A 279 -8.07 -8.65 -12.00
CA SER A 279 -8.74 -7.86 -13.02
C SER A 279 -7.88 -7.76 -14.28
N ILE A 280 -8.50 -7.79 -15.47
CA ILE A 280 -7.78 -7.68 -16.75
C ILE A 280 -8.39 -6.54 -17.56
N LEU A 281 -7.59 -5.50 -17.80
CA LEU A 281 -8.02 -4.32 -18.54
C LEU A 281 -7.08 -4.14 -19.73
N SER A 282 -7.65 -4.23 -20.92
CA SER A 282 -6.94 -4.01 -22.18
C SER A 282 -7.61 -2.92 -23.01
N GLY A 283 -6.83 -1.99 -23.56
CA GLY A 283 -7.35 -0.92 -24.43
C GLY A 283 -8.34 0.02 -23.74
N VAL A 284 -8.12 0.30 -22.44
CA VAL A 284 -8.98 1.18 -21.64
C VAL A 284 -8.38 2.57 -21.54
N ILE A 285 -9.21 3.60 -21.72
CA ILE A 285 -8.85 5.00 -21.55
C ILE A 285 -9.56 5.54 -20.30
N PHE A 286 -8.77 5.87 -19.30
CA PHE A 286 -9.15 6.61 -18.10
C PHE A 286 -8.80 8.08 -18.30
N ASP A 287 -9.81 8.96 -18.31
CA ASP A 287 -9.62 10.36 -18.71
C ASP A 287 -10.39 11.35 -17.84
N ASN A 288 -9.72 12.43 -17.46
CA ASN A 288 -10.34 13.58 -16.79
C ASN A 288 -11.03 13.21 -15.47
N LEU A 289 -10.59 12.13 -14.81
CA LEU A 289 -11.08 11.64 -13.52
C LEU A 289 -10.41 12.38 -12.36
N THR A 290 -10.93 12.22 -11.16
CA THR A 290 -10.36 12.72 -9.90
C THR A 290 -10.43 11.64 -8.83
N ASN A 291 -9.97 11.93 -7.62
CA ASN A 291 -10.06 11.04 -6.47
C ASN A 291 -11.32 11.32 -5.63
N PHE A 292 -11.53 10.57 -4.55
CA PHE A 292 -12.66 10.85 -3.65
C PHE A 292 -12.27 10.78 -2.17
N ASN A 293 -13.00 11.54 -1.37
CA ASN A 293 -12.97 11.49 0.09
C ASN A 293 -14.40 11.46 0.62
N GLU A 294 -14.85 10.30 1.08
CA GLU A 294 -16.17 10.10 1.68
C GLU A 294 -16.03 9.97 3.19
N ARG A 295 -16.29 11.07 3.90
CA ARG A 295 -16.37 11.09 5.37
C ARG A 295 -15.13 10.44 6.03
N GLY A 296 -13.94 10.74 5.49
CA GLY A 296 -12.66 10.20 5.97
C GLY A 296 -12.22 8.89 5.30
N TRP A 297 -13.06 8.26 4.49
CA TRP A 297 -12.60 7.22 3.57
C TRP A 297 -12.06 7.88 2.29
N MET A 298 -10.74 7.97 2.22
CA MET A 298 -10.03 8.61 1.13
C MET A 298 -9.39 7.57 0.21
N VAL A 299 -9.46 7.86 -1.09
CA VAL A 299 -8.55 7.31 -2.10
C VAL A 299 -7.80 8.50 -2.72
N THR A 300 -6.55 8.30 -3.11
CA THR A 300 -5.66 9.33 -3.62
C THR A 300 -5.62 9.34 -5.15
N GLY A 301 -5.82 8.17 -5.76
CA GLY A 301 -5.82 8.00 -7.21
C GLY A 301 -7.13 8.31 -7.92
N ALA A 302 -7.03 8.69 -9.20
CA ALA A 302 -8.17 8.71 -10.12
C ALA A 302 -8.70 7.31 -10.41
N VAL A 303 -7.77 6.37 -10.50
CA VAL A 303 -8.02 4.93 -10.60
C VAL A 303 -7.25 4.25 -9.48
N THR A 304 -7.97 3.59 -8.58
CA THR A 304 -7.38 2.89 -7.44
C THR A 304 -7.67 1.40 -7.49
N PHE A 305 -6.63 0.59 -7.30
CA PHE A 305 -6.75 -0.85 -7.03
C PHE A 305 -6.19 -1.15 -5.65
N TYR A 306 -7.05 -1.54 -4.70
CA TYR A 306 -6.66 -1.80 -3.32
C TYR A 306 -6.94 -3.25 -2.97
N GLU A 307 -5.88 -4.00 -2.63
CA GLU A 307 -5.93 -5.45 -2.40
C GLU A 307 -6.68 -6.17 -3.53
N ALA A 308 -6.41 -5.76 -4.76
CA ALA A 308 -7.08 -6.18 -5.97
C ALA A 308 -6.03 -6.31 -7.07
N ASP A 309 -5.60 -7.55 -7.34
CA ASP A 309 -4.61 -7.84 -8.37
C ASP A 309 -5.09 -7.39 -9.76
N VAL A 310 -4.19 -6.84 -10.58
CA VAL A 310 -4.58 -6.25 -11.86
C VAL A 310 -3.50 -6.32 -12.94
N ARG A 311 -3.93 -6.66 -14.15
CA ARG A 311 -3.16 -6.51 -15.40
C ARG A 311 -3.76 -5.43 -16.28
N PHE A 312 -2.95 -4.44 -16.64
CA PHE A 312 -3.24 -3.44 -17.64
C PHE A 312 -2.40 -3.68 -18.90
N ASN A 313 -3.07 -3.72 -20.05
CA ASN A 313 -2.40 -3.81 -21.35
C ASN A 313 -2.91 -2.74 -22.31
N ARG A 314 -2.03 -1.88 -22.84
CA ARG A 314 -2.42 -0.80 -23.77
C ARG A 314 -3.48 0.15 -23.18
N CYS A 315 -3.40 0.40 -21.88
CA CYS A 315 -4.29 1.33 -21.19
C CYS A 315 -3.70 2.74 -21.13
N ARG A 316 -4.56 3.75 -21.02
CA ARG A 316 -4.16 5.16 -20.87
C ARG A 316 -4.81 5.77 -19.64
N PHE A 317 -4.02 6.46 -18.82
CA PHE A 317 -4.46 7.23 -17.68
C PHE A 317 -4.03 8.67 -17.93
N GLN A 318 -4.98 9.55 -18.26
CA GLN A 318 -4.63 10.85 -18.79
C GLN A 318 -5.50 11.99 -18.28
N ASN A 319 -4.89 13.16 -18.15
CA ASN A 319 -5.56 14.42 -17.79
C ASN A 319 -6.37 14.33 -16.48
N ASN A 320 -5.98 13.43 -15.56
CA ASN A 320 -6.66 13.25 -14.28
C ASN A 320 -6.33 14.40 -13.33
N HIS A 321 -7.19 14.67 -12.35
CA HIS A 321 -7.15 15.84 -11.45
C HIS A 321 -7.08 15.40 -9.99
N CYS A 322 -6.05 14.64 -9.65
CA CYS A 322 -5.87 13.99 -8.34
C CYS A 322 -4.39 13.80 -8.02
N GLU A 323 -4.09 13.31 -6.82
CA GLU A 323 -2.72 13.02 -6.37
C GLU A 323 -2.06 11.94 -7.24
N ASP A 324 -2.76 10.84 -7.53
CA ASP A 324 -2.18 9.78 -8.35
C ASP A 324 -2.99 9.55 -9.63
N GLY A 325 -2.32 9.49 -10.78
CA GLY A 325 -2.97 9.05 -12.02
C GLY A 325 -3.55 7.63 -11.90
N LEU A 326 -2.73 6.73 -11.33
CA LEU A 326 -3.06 5.36 -10.96
C LEU A 326 -2.45 5.07 -9.59
N ASN A 327 -3.24 4.57 -8.65
CA ASN A 327 -2.75 4.13 -7.34
C ASN A 327 -3.06 2.64 -7.15
N VAL A 328 -2.04 1.83 -6.85
CA VAL A 328 -2.20 0.41 -6.58
C VAL A 328 -1.62 0.09 -5.21
N VAL A 329 -2.41 -0.58 -4.37
CA VAL A 329 -2.11 -0.79 -2.96
C VAL A 329 -2.24 -2.28 -2.63
N ARG A 330 -1.21 -2.88 -2.03
CA ARG A 330 -1.17 -4.27 -1.55
C ARG A 330 -1.67 -5.31 -2.56
N SER A 331 -1.19 -5.21 -3.80
CA SER A 331 -1.66 -6.05 -4.92
C SER A 331 -0.51 -6.53 -5.80
N GLN A 332 -0.76 -7.56 -6.62
CA GLN A 332 0.04 -7.83 -7.81
C GLN A 332 -0.34 -6.84 -8.92
N ILE A 333 0.66 -6.23 -9.54
CA ILE A 333 0.47 -5.23 -10.59
C ILE A 333 1.28 -5.61 -11.84
N GLU A 334 0.59 -5.66 -12.98
CA GLU A 334 1.22 -5.82 -14.29
C GLU A 334 0.80 -4.70 -15.23
N LEU A 335 1.74 -3.88 -15.71
CA LEU A 335 1.51 -2.86 -16.73
C LEU A 335 2.33 -3.19 -17.99
N GLU A 336 1.65 -3.21 -19.14
CA GLU A 336 2.30 -3.46 -20.42
C GLU A 336 1.76 -2.51 -21.51
N PHE A 337 2.64 -1.80 -22.22
CA PHE A 337 2.26 -0.84 -23.27
C PHE A 337 1.30 0.27 -22.80
N CYS A 338 1.34 0.62 -21.51
CA CYS A 338 0.47 1.63 -20.93
C CYS A 338 1.07 3.04 -21.04
N THR A 339 0.20 4.04 -21.02
CA THR A 339 0.60 5.45 -20.93
C THR A 339 -0.06 6.12 -19.73
N ILE A 340 0.73 6.77 -18.88
CA ILE A 340 0.23 7.66 -17.83
C ILE A 340 0.71 9.07 -18.15
N ALA A 341 -0.21 10.00 -18.35
CA ALA A 341 0.14 11.33 -18.89
C ALA A 341 -0.68 12.48 -18.30
N ASN A 342 -0.05 13.66 -18.22
CA ASN A 342 -0.71 14.92 -17.84
C ASN A 342 -1.44 14.82 -16.49
N THR A 343 -0.79 14.28 -15.47
CA THR A 343 -1.29 14.26 -14.10
C THR A 343 -0.71 15.43 -13.31
N PRO A 344 -1.45 16.09 -12.40
CA PRO A 344 -0.97 17.25 -11.66
C PRO A 344 0.03 16.90 -10.56
N PHE A 345 0.10 15.63 -10.16
CA PHE A 345 1.02 15.11 -9.15
C PHE A 345 1.63 13.80 -9.68
N ASP A 346 1.52 12.68 -8.96
CA ASP A 346 2.18 11.43 -9.31
C ASP A 346 1.52 10.74 -10.51
N GLY A 347 2.34 10.06 -11.31
CA GLY A 347 1.86 9.23 -12.42
C GLY A 347 1.25 7.93 -11.90
N LEU A 348 2.13 7.04 -11.44
CA LEU A 348 1.78 5.81 -10.74
C LEU A 348 2.31 5.90 -9.32
N ASP A 349 1.45 5.58 -8.37
CA ASP A 349 1.81 5.28 -6.98
C ASP A 349 1.56 3.80 -6.68
N SER A 350 2.60 3.13 -6.18
CA SER A 350 2.63 1.69 -5.90
C SER A 350 3.01 1.46 -4.43
N ASP A 351 2.00 1.17 -3.62
CA ASP A 351 2.12 0.92 -2.19
C ASP A 351 2.06 -0.57 -1.88
N PHE A 352 3.13 -1.13 -1.33
CA PHE A 352 3.22 -2.52 -0.88
C PHE A 352 2.88 -3.55 -1.97
N CYS A 353 3.22 -3.26 -3.21
CA CYS A 353 2.87 -4.07 -4.36
C CYS A 353 4.03 -4.96 -4.83
N ARG A 354 3.69 -5.90 -5.72
CA ARG A 354 4.68 -6.71 -6.45
C ARG A 354 4.30 -6.81 -7.91
N GLY A 355 5.28 -6.92 -8.82
CA GLY A 355 4.98 -7.25 -10.21
C GLY A 355 5.92 -6.60 -11.24
N GLU A 356 5.38 -6.27 -12.41
CA GLU A 356 6.16 -5.84 -13.58
C GLU A 356 5.51 -4.67 -14.32
N ILE A 357 6.31 -3.67 -14.68
CA ILE A 357 5.92 -2.52 -15.51
C ILE A 357 6.85 -2.53 -16.72
N ARG A 358 6.30 -2.76 -17.92
CA ARG A 358 7.12 -2.86 -19.13
C ARG A 358 6.55 -2.16 -20.36
N HIS A 359 7.44 -1.62 -21.19
CA HIS A 359 7.07 -0.91 -22.42
C HIS A 359 6.10 0.26 -22.18
N CYS A 360 6.18 0.90 -21.01
CA CYS A 360 5.25 1.94 -20.60
C CYS A 360 5.84 3.34 -20.78
N ARG A 361 4.96 4.34 -20.89
CA ARG A 361 5.35 5.75 -20.99
C ARG A 361 4.69 6.59 -19.91
N PHE A 362 5.49 7.40 -19.22
CA PHE A 362 5.06 8.32 -18.17
C PHE A 362 5.41 9.74 -18.60
N GLU A 363 4.42 10.61 -18.75
CA GLU A 363 4.59 11.90 -19.43
C GLU A 363 3.99 13.07 -18.64
N ALA A 364 4.78 14.12 -18.45
CA ALA A 364 4.30 15.38 -17.90
C ALA A 364 3.50 15.20 -16.59
N THR A 365 4.05 14.41 -15.67
CA THR A 365 3.53 14.26 -14.30
C THR A 365 3.98 15.46 -13.46
N GLY A 366 3.09 16.04 -12.67
CA GLY A 366 3.37 17.25 -11.89
C GLY A 366 4.16 16.99 -10.61
N ASN A 367 4.37 15.72 -10.24
CA ASN A 367 5.29 15.28 -9.21
C ASN A 367 6.12 14.10 -9.75
N ASP A 368 6.03 12.91 -9.15
CA ASP A 368 6.85 11.77 -9.52
C ASP A 368 6.26 11.01 -10.73
N GLY A 369 7.11 10.45 -11.59
CA GLY A 369 6.65 9.61 -12.71
C GLY A 369 6.15 8.25 -12.21
N LEU A 370 7.00 7.61 -11.41
CA LEU A 370 6.80 6.36 -10.71
C LEU A 370 7.16 6.56 -9.24
N ASP A 371 6.22 6.40 -8.31
CA ASP A 371 6.48 6.38 -6.86
C ASP A 371 6.21 4.98 -6.29
N PHE A 372 7.13 4.52 -5.45
CA PHE A 372 7.10 3.20 -4.84
C PHE A 372 7.33 3.30 -3.34
N SER A 373 6.49 2.62 -2.58
CA SER A 373 6.59 2.49 -1.13
C SER A 373 6.37 1.02 -0.75
N GLY A 374 7.28 0.41 0.01
CA GLY A 374 7.22 -1.00 0.43
C GLY A 374 7.07 -2.04 -0.69
N SER A 375 7.45 -1.71 -1.93
CA SER A 375 7.11 -2.47 -3.13
C SER A 375 8.30 -3.26 -3.71
N VAL A 376 8.02 -4.38 -4.39
CA VAL A 376 9.02 -5.20 -5.11
C VAL A 376 8.64 -5.33 -6.57
N VAL A 377 9.17 -4.45 -7.43
CA VAL A 377 8.70 -4.28 -8.81
C VAL A 377 9.86 -4.23 -9.81
N ASN A 378 9.67 -4.90 -10.94
CA ASN A 378 10.56 -4.80 -12.10
C ASN A 378 10.02 -3.75 -13.08
N VAL A 379 10.87 -2.82 -13.50
CA VAL A 379 10.56 -1.78 -14.50
C VAL A 379 11.45 -1.98 -15.72
N LYS A 380 10.87 -2.19 -16.90
CA LYS A 380 11.61 -2.57 -18.09
C LYS A 380 11.18 -1.80 -19.34
N ASP A 381 12.15 -1.25 -20.07
CA ASP A 381 11.91 -0.57 -21.35
C ASP A 381 10.81 0.51 -21.22
N CYS A 382 10.89 1.29 -20.15
CA CYS A 382 9.95 2.37 -19.88
C CYS A 382 10.58 3.73 -20.22
N HIS A 383 9.74 4.67 -20.64
CA HIS A 383 10.15 6.04 -20.93
C HIS A 383 9.43 7.02 -20.01
N ILE A 384 10.19 7.70 -19.16
CA ILE A 384 9.70 8.73 -18.25
C ILE A 384 10.16 10.08 -18.78
N VAL A 385 9.24 10.99 -19.05
CA VAL A 385 9.55 12.29 -19.66
C VAL A 385 8.79 13.44 -19.02
N GLY A 386 9.52 14.46 -18.60
CA GLY A 386 8.93 15.71 -18.12
C GLY A 386 8.20 15.64 -16.78
N SER A 387 8.48 14.64 -15.94
CA SER A 387 8.09 14.63 -14.53
C SER A 387 8.70 15.84 -13.80
N ARG A 388 7.92 16.48 -12.93
CA ARG A 388 8.28 17.78 -12.31
C ARG A 388 8.96 17.67 -10.95
N ASP A 389 9.09 16.46 -10.39
CA ASP A 389 9.95 16.19 -9.23
C ASP A 389 10.94 15.05 -9.54
N LYS A 390 10.56 13.78 -9.30
CA LYS A 390 11.40 12.62 -9.60
C LYS A 390 10.87 11.82 -10.79
N GLY A 391 11.76 11.36 -11.67
CA GLY A 391 11.40 10.38 -12.69
C GLY A 391 10.95 9.07 -12.05
N ILE A 392 11.78 8.54 -11.14
CA ILE A 392 11.49 7.36 -10.33
C ILE A 392 11.86 7.64 -8.88
N SER A 393 10.90 7.42 -7.99
CA SER A 393 11.01 7.56 -6.56
C SER A 393 10.84 6.18 -5.91
N VAL A 394 11.85 5.77 -5.15
CA VAL A 394 11.86 4.47 -4.47
C VAL A 394 12.01 4.71 -2.96
N GLY A 395 10.99 4.37 -2.18
CA GLY A 395 10.94 4.65 -0.75
C GLY A 395 10.43 3.49 0.10
N GLU A 396 10.56 3.68 1.41
CA GLU A 396 9.98 2.83 2.46
C GLU A 396 10.28 1.32 2.26
N GLN A 397 11.57 0.95 2.22
CA GLN A 397 12.03 -0.43 2.02
C GLN A 397 11.54 -1.10 0.72
N SER A 398 11.45 -0.34 -0.37
CA SER A 398 11.15 -0.92 -1.68
C SER A 398 12.39 -1.55 -2.34
N ASP A 399 12.20 -2.61 -3.11
CA ASP A 399 13.21 -3.27 -3.93
C ASP A 399 12.82 -3.17 -5.42
N ILE A 400 13.45 -2.25 -6.15
CA ILE A 400 13.10 -1.98 -7.55
C ILE A 400 14.25 -2.37 -8.46
N MET A 401 13.95 -3.13 -9.51
CA MET A 401 14.92 -3.45 -10.57
C MET A 401 14.53 -2.76 -11.87
N LEU A 402 15.48 -2.05 -12.47
CA LEU A 402 15.26 -1.27 -13.67
C LEU A 402 16.12 -1.77 -14.84
N PHE A 403 15.51 -1.96 -16.00
CA PHE A 403 16.14 -2.48 -17.21
C PHE A 403 15.81 -1.61 -18.41
N ASP A 404 16.84 -1.05 -19.05
CA ASP A 404 16.75 -0.38 -20.35
C ASP A 404 15.71 0.75 -20.41
N CYS A 405 15.58 1.53 -19.33
CA CYS A 405 14.65 2.67 -19.32
C CYS A 405 15.31 3.96 -19.81
N ARG A 406 14.50 4.92 -20.26
CA ARG A 406 14.92 6.28 -20.58
C ARG A 406 14.22 7.27 -19.67
N ILE A 407 14.96 8.24 -19.14
CA ILE A 407 14.44 9.31 -18.30
C ILE A 407 14.92 10.64 -18.89
N GLU A 408 13.97 11.49 -19.27
CA GLU A 408 14.22 12.72 -20.02
C GLU A 408 13.55 13.95 -19.39
N GLY A 409 14.29 15.05 -19.25
CA GLY A 409 13.70 16.35 -18.91
C GLY A 409 13.10 16.42 -17.50
N VAL A 410 13.77 15.81 -16.51
CA VAL A 410 13.27 15.72 -15.12
C VAL A 410 14.25 16.35 -14.12
N PRO A 411 13.80 16.99 -13.03
CA PRO A 411 14.69 17.53 -12.01
C PRO A 411 15.55 16.46 -11.35
N ILE A 412 14.96 15.37 -10.84
CA ILE A 412 15.71 14.23 -10.29
C ILE A 412 15.35 12.98 -11.08
N ALA A 413 16.31 12.35 -11.76
CA ALA A 413 16.00 11.18 -12.57
C ALA A 413 15.57 9.99 -11.72
N MET A 414 16.36 9.65 -10.71
CA MET A 414 16.06 8.52 -9.82
C MET A 414 16.46 8.82 -8.39
N ALA A 415 15.57 8.49 -7.46
CA ALA A 415 15.81 8.59 -6.03
C ALA A 415 15.55 7.27 -5.30
N SER A 416 16.43 6.93 -4.36
CA SER A 416 16.24 5.83 -3.40
C SER A 416 16.27 6.37 -1.96
N LYS A 417 15.28 6.01 -1.17
CA LYS A 417 15.01 6.57 0.17
C LYS A 417 14.74 5.45 1.17
N ASP A 418 14.94 5.73 2.46
CA ASP A 418 14.29 4.99 3.54
C ASP A 418 14.54 3.46 3.50
N ARG A 419 15.82 3.06 3.46
CA ARG A 419 16.30 1.65 3.31
C ARG A 419 15.90 0.94 2.02
N SER A 420 15.45 1.68 1.01
CA SER A 420 15.12 1.07 -0.28
C SER A 420 16.36 0.71 -1.10
N MET A 421 16.17 -0.22 -2.02
CA MET A 421 17.16 -0.65 -3.00
C MET A 421 16.65 -0.37 -4.41
N LEU A 422 17.45 0.37 -5.19
CA LEU A 422 17.23 0.55 -6.62
C LEU A 422 18.38 -0.06 -7.40
N MET A 423 18.11 -1.16 -8.11
CA MET A 423 19.07 -1.83 -8.98
C MET A 423 18.83 -1.45 -10.44
N VAL A 424 19.74 -0.67 -11.01
CA VAL A 424 19.69 -0.19 -12.39
C VAL A 424 20.63 -1.03 -13.24
N TYR A 425 20.10 -1.81 -14.17
CA TYR A 425 20.91 -2.54 -15.14
C TYR A 425 21.39 -1.65 -16.28
N SER A 426 20.49 -0.82 -16.80
CA SER A 426 20.74 0.07 -17.93
C SER A 426 19.72 1.20 -17.89
N VAL A 427 20.19 2.44 -18.03
CA VAL A 427 19.33 3.62 -18.10
C VAL A 427 19.94 4.69 -19.01
N ALA A 428 19.10 5.37 -19.79
CA ALA A 428 19.49 6.56 -20.52
C ALA A 428 18.92 7.80 -19.83
N LEU A 429 19.80 8.66 -19.31
CA LEU A 429 19.46 9.94 -18.69
C LEU A 429 19.74 11.07 -19.66
N GLN A 430 18.76 11.94 -19.87
CA GLN A 430 18.89 13.08 -20.77
C GLN A 430 18.20 14.32 -20.18
N ASP A 431 18.87 15.47 -20.23
CA ASP A 431 18.25 16.74 -19.80
C ASP A 431 17.74 16.71 -18.34
N CYS A 432 18.54 16.13 -17.42
CA CYS A 432 18.16 16.04 -16.01
C CYS A 432 19.01 16.98 -15.14
N GLU A 433 18.44 17.63 -14.13
CA GLU A 433 19.25 18.43 -13.19
C GLU A 433 20.11 17.50 -12.32
N GLN A 434 19.51 16.42 -11.80
CA GLN A 434 20.13 15.45 -10.93
C GLN A 434 19.90 14.03 -11.46
N GLY A 435 20.97 13.24 -11.61
CA GLY A 435 20.87 11.85 -12.07
C GLY A 435 20.37 10.90 -10.97
N PHE A 436 21.26 10.50 -10.07
CA PHE A 436 20.99 9.54 -8.99
C PHE A 436 21.03 10.21 -7.62
N THR A 437 20.00 10.02 -6.81
CA THR A 437 19.94 10.58 -5.45
C THR A 437 19.62 9.50 -4.44
N ALA A 438 20.39 9.42 -3.35
CA ALA A 438 20.10 8.47 -2.28
C ALA A 438 20.15 9.16 -0.91
N TYR A 439 19.10 9.00 -0.10
CA TYR A 439 18.96 9.72 1.16
C TYR A 439 18.03 9.01 2.15
N GLN A 440 17.97 9.54 3.37
CA GLN A 440 16.95 9.18 4.36
C GLN A 440 15.95 10.33 4.46
N LYS A 441 14.67 10.08 4.17
CA LYS A 441 13.58 11.04 4.31
C LYS A 441 12.91 10.88 5.66
N LYS A 442 12.66 9.64 6.08
CA LYS A 442 11.95 9.27 7.30
C LYS A 442 12.91 8.75 8.38
N PRO A 443 12.93 9.35 9.59
CA PRO A 443 13.92 9.02 10.63
C PRO A 443 13.80 7.58 11.15
N GLU A 444 12.62 6.97 11.10
CA GLU A 444 12.36 5.60 11.51
C GLU A 444 13.00 4.53 10.59
N TYR A 445 13.45 4.93 9.40
CA TYR A 445 14.19 4.09 8.46
C TYR A 445 15.71 4.35 8.52
N GLY A 446 16.38 4.29 7.38
CA GLY A 446 17.80 4.54 7.16
C GLY A 446 17.99 5.09 5.75
N GLY A 447 19.24 5.25 5.30
CA GLY A 447 19.51 5.73 3.94
C GLY A 447 19.02 4.79 2.84
N GLY A 448 18.78 5.33 1.66
CA GLY A 448 18.51 4.55 0.46
C GLY A 448 19.78 4.08 -0.24
N HIS A 449 19.64 3.08 -1.09
CA HIS A 449 20.75 2.45 -1.81
C HIS A 449 20.44 2.33 -3.29
N ILE A 450 21.46 2.60 -4.12
CA ILE A 450 21.37 2.49 -5.57
C ILE A 450 22.56 1.69 -6.08
N VAL A 451 22.31 0.72 -6.95
CA VAL A 451 23.35 -0.03 -7.68
C VAL A 451 23.12 0.11 -9.17
N VAL A 452 24.04 0.76 -9.87
CA VAL A 452 23.99 1.01 -11.31
C VAL A 452 25.03 0.17 -12.03
N ARG A 453 24.60 -0.65 -12.98
CA ARG A 453 25.48 -1.45 -13.85
C ARG A 453 25.89 -0.67 -15.09
N SER A 454 24.94 -0.04 -15.75
CA SER A 454 25.18 0.76 -16.96
C SER A 454 24.27 1.98 -16.97
N TYR A 455 24.79 3.09 -17.48
CA TYR A 455 24.01 4.28 -17.77
C TYR A 455 24.64 5.09 -18.91
N SER A 456 23.83 5.86 -19.62
CA SER A 456 24.30 7.01 -20.42
C SER A 456 23.73 8.29 -19.82
N ALA A 457 24.52 9.35 -19.76
CA ALA A 457 24.08 10.64 -19.26
C ALA A 457 24.43 11.74 -20.28
N GLU A 458 23.41 12.42 -20.80
CA GLU A 458 23.55 13.55 -21.71
C GLU A 458 22.87 14.77 -21.11
N ARG A 459 23.61 15.89 -20.98
CA ARG A 459 23.10 17.12 -20.34
C ARG A 459 22.49 16.86 -18.96
N VAL A 460 23.21 16.12 -18.13
CA VAL A 460 22.89 15.92 -16.70
C VAL A 460 23.75 16.86 -15.86
N GLU A 461 23.16 17.81 -15.14
CA GLU A 461 23.93 18.85 -14.43
C GLU A 461 24.77 18.27 -13.28
N ARG A 462 24.15 17.44 -12.44
CA ARG A 462 24.81 16.69 -11.36
C ARG A 462 24.47 15.21 -11.46
N LEU A 463 25.48 14.38 -11.72
CA LEU A 463 25.24 12.95 -11.90
C LEU A 463 24.72 12.26 -10.63
N TYR A 464 25.24 12.60 -9.44
CA TYR A 464 24.82 11.97 -8.19
C TYR A 464 24.82 12.91 -6.98
N ASN A 465 23.92 12.65 -6.03
CA ASN A 465 23.84 13.31 -4.73
C ASN A 465 23.46 12.31 -3.62
N ILE A 466 24.43 11.93 -2.78
CA ILE A 466 24.29 10.85 -1.80
C ILE A 466 24.42 11.42 -0.39
N SER A 467 23.38 11.25 0.43
CA SER A 467 23.37 11.71 1.81
C SER A 467 24.03 10.68 2.75
N PRO A 468 24.49 11.10 3.94
CA PRO A 468 25.04 10.19 4.94
C PRO A 468 24.12 9.00 5.23
N GLY A 469 24.70 7.81 5.37
CA GLY A 469 23.96 6.56 5.62
C GLY A 469 23.31 5.94 4.37
N SER A 470 23.43 6.59 3.21
CA SER A 470 22.97 6.09 1.90
C SER A 470 24.15 5.64 1.04
N SER A 471 23.91 4.93 -0.04
CA SER A 471 24.99 4.53 -0.95
C SER A 471 24.60 4.52 -2.43
N LEU A 472 25.61 4.72 -3.27
CA LEU A 472 25.54 4.53 -4.71
C LEU A 472 26.74 3.70 -5.16
N GLN A 473 26.48 2.63 -5.89
CA GLN A 473 27.51 1.86 -6.59
C GLN A 473 27.33 2.02 -8.10
N ILE A 474 28.39 2.30 -8.83
CA ILE A 474 28.40 2.38 -10.30
C ILE A 474 29.47 1.43 -10.83
N ASP A 475 29.08 0.51 -11.72
CA ASP A 475 29.96 -0.47 -12.36
C ASP A 475 30.85 -1.23 -11.35
N GLY A 476 30.21 -1.68 -10.27
CA GLY A 476 30.89 -2.41 -9.20
C GLY A 476 31.72 -1.55 -8.24
N ARG A 477 31.85 -0.24 -8.47
CA ARG A 477 32.61 0.68 -7.59
C ARG A 477 31.68 1.52 -6.74
N LEU A 478 31.93 1.57 -5.44
CA LEU A 478 31.22 2.48 -4.54
C LEU A 478 31.62 3.92 -4.88
N VAL A 479 30.63 4.81 -4.95
CA VAL A 479 30.85 6.24 -5.09
C VAL A 479 30.98 6.81 -3.68
N GLU A 480 32.18 7.32 -3.35
CA GLU A 480 32.51 7.94 -2.06
C GLU A 480 32.01 9.38 -1.93
#